data_AF-A0A7C5C6F0-F1
#
_entry.id   AF-A0A7C5C6F0-F1
#
_cell.length_a   1.000
_cell.length_b   1.000
_cell.length_c   1.000
_cell.angle_alpha   90.00
_cell.angle_beta   90.00
_cell.angle_gamma   90.00
#
_symmetry.space_group_name_H-M   'P 1'
#
loop_
_entity.id
_entity.type
_entity.pdbx_description
1 polymer ?
#
loop_
_entity_poly.entity_id
_entity_poly.type
_entity_poly.pdbx_seq_one_letter_code
_entity_poly.pdbx_strand_id
1 'polypeptide(L)' 'MSLFNKIFSKKEKESLDKGLEKTKNSFFSKLSKAVVGKSKVDDDVLDNLEE' A
#
# COMPACT_ATOMS: atom_id res chain seq x y z
N MET A 1 10.69 -0.55 9.54
CA MET A 1 9.77 0.49 10.09
C MET A 1 10.37 1.40 11.17
N SER A 2 11.57 1.15 11.73
CA SER A 2 12.06 1.95 12.88
C SER A 2 12.92 3.19 12.54
N LEU A 3 13.43 3.32 11.31
CA LEU A 3 14.34 4.41 10.95
C LEU A 3 13.58 5.71 10.56
N PHE A 4 12.50 5.60 9.79
CA PHE A 4 11.70 6.77 9.37
C PHE A 4 10.89 7.39 10.52
N ASN A 5 10.35 6.60 11.45
CA ASN A 5 9.55 7.11 12.58
C ASN A 5 10.38 7.84 13.66
N LYS A 6 11.71 7.74 13.66
CA LYS A 6 12.59 8.46 14.59
C LYS A 6 13.07 9.82 14.08
N ILE A 7 12.93 10.08 12.78
CA ILE A 7 13.50 11.27 12.11
C ILE A 7 12.39 12.23 11.64
N PHE A 8 11.18 11.73 11.36
CA PHE A 8 10.06 12.56 10.94
C PHE A 8 9.28 13.11 12.15
N SER A 9 9.16 14.43 12.23
CA SER A 9 8.24 15.08 13.14
C SER A 9 6.78 14.75 12.81
N LYS A 10 5.86 14.94 13.77
CA LYS A 10 4.42 14.68 13.57
C LYS A 10 3.85 15.42 12.36
N LYS A 11 4.25 16.69 12.17
CA LYS A 11 3.77 17.52 11.05
C LYS A 11 4.25 17.01 9.69
N GLU A 12 5.51 16.58 9.59
CA GLU A 12 6.05 16.02 8.36
C GLU A 12 5.39 14.69 8.01
N LYS A 13 5.09 13.86 9.04
CA LYS A 13 4.34 12.62 8.86
C LYS A 13 2.93 12.87 8.33
N GLU A 14 2.19 13.82 8.88
CA GLU A 14 0.86 14.19 8.36
C GLU A 14 0.91 14.69 6.92
N SER A 15 1.93 15.49 6.57
CA SER A 15 2.12 15.97 5.19
C SER A 15 2.45 14.83 4.23
N LEU A 16 3.29 13.89 4.65
CA LEU A 16 3.64 12.70 3.88
C LEU A 16 2.43 11.79 3.68
N ASP A 17 1.66 11.53 4.74
CA ASP A 17 0.45 10.70 4.70
C ASP A 17 -0.60 11.31 3.76
N LYS A 18 -0.82 12.63 3.82
CA LYS A 18 -1.68 13.34 2.87
C LYS A 18 -1.17 13.29 1.43
N GLY A 19 0.14 13.49 1.22
CA GLY A 19 0.75 13.45 -0.11
C GLY A 19 0.64 12.08 -0.77
N LEU A 20 0.71 11.00 0.02
CA LEU A 20 0.63 9.62 -0.44
C LEU A 20 -0.79 9.05 -0.45
N GLU A 21 -1.80 9.79 0.01
CA GLU A 21 -3.17 9.31 0.20
C GLU A 21 -3.74 8.68 -1.10
N LYS A 22 -3.60 9.39 -2.24
CA LYS A 22 -4.10 8.89 -3.53
C LYS A 22 -3.39 7.62 -3.98
N THR A 23 -2.07 7.57 -3.84
CA THR A 23 -1.26 6.39 -4.21
C THR A 23 -1.63 5.20 -3.35
N LYS A 24 -1.78 5.42 -2.04
CA LYS A 24 -2.20 4.40 -1.07
C LYS A 24 -3.59 3.85 -1.43
N ASN A 25 -4.56 4.72 -1.69
CA ASN A 25 -5.91 4.32 -2.07
C ASN A 25 -5.93 3.55 -3.41
N SER A 26 -5.17 4.00 -4.40
CA SER A 26 -5.04 3.32 -5.70
C SER A 26 -4.42 1.93 -5.56
N PHE A 27 -3.31 1.82 -4.82
CA PHE A 27 -2.61 0.56 -4.57
C PHE A 27 -3.51 -0.45 -3.84
N PHE A 28 -4.14 -0.05 -2.72
CA PHE A 28 -5.02 -0.95 -1.98
C PHE A 28 -6.27 -1.33 -2.78
N SER A 29 -6.77 -0.48 -3.67
CA SER A 29 -7.88 -0.80 -4.56
C SER A 29 -7.50 -1.89 -5.57
N LYS A 30 -6.33 -1.76 -6.23
CA LYS A 30 -5.80 -2.79 -7.13
C LYS A 30 -5.55 -4.11 -6.39
N LEU A 31 -4.86 -4.05 -5.25
CA LEU A 31 -4.57 -5.22 -4.43
C LEU A 31 -5.85 -5.93 -3.99
N SER A 32 -6.86 -5.17 -3.52
CA SER A 32 -8.15 -5.74 -3.11
C SER A 32 -8.88 -6.45 -4.25
N LYS A 33 -8.76 -5.95 -5.49
CA LYS A 33 -9.32 -6.61 -6.68
C LYS A 33 -8.57 -7.89 -7.02
N ALA A 34 -7.23 -7.86 -6.99
CA ALA A 34 -6.41 -9.02 -7.31
C ALA A 34 -6.66 -10.20 -6.35
N VAL A 35 -6.99 -9.92 -5.09
CA VAL A 35 -7.24 -10.96 -4.07
C VAL A 35 -8.72 -11.29 -3.85
N VAL A 36 -9.65 -10.63 -4.55
CA VAL A 36 -11.09 -10.84 -4.30
C VAL A 36 -11.49 -12.27 -4.67
N GLY A 37 -12.13 -12.99 -3.74
CA GLY A 37 -12.54 -14.39 -3.95
C GLY A 37 -11.40 -15.42 -3.93
N LYS A 38 -10.16 -15.00 -3.71
CA LYS A 38 -9.00 -15.90 -3.51
C LYS A 38 -8.79 -16.15 -2.01
N SER A 39 -8.68 -17.41 -1.61
CA SER A 39 -8.45 -17.81 -0.20
C SER A 39 -6.97 -18.00 0.14
N LYS A 40 -6.12 -18.09 -0.89
CA LYS A 40 -4.67 -18.22 -0.80
C LYS A 40 -4.04 -17.35 -1.87
N VAL A 41 -2.79 -16.95 -1.62
CA VAL A 41 -1.95 -16.29 -2.64
C VAL A 41 -1.40 -17.39 -3.54
N ASP A 42 -1.83 -17.39 -4.79
CA ASP A 42 -1.39 -18.29 -5.86
C ASP A 42 -0.69 -17.49 -6.98
N ASP A 43 -0.15 -18.20 -7.97
CA ASP A 43 0.64 -17.59 -9.06
C ASP A 43 -0.19 -16.55 -9.84
N ASP A 44 -1.48 -16.79 -10.06
CA ASP A 44 -2.38 -15.80 -10.69
C ASP A 44 -2.44 -14.49 -9.88
N VAL A 45 -2.51 -14.57 -8.55
CA VAL A 45 -2.52 -13.37 -7.69
C VAL A 45 -1.18 -12.63 -7.76
N LEU A 46 -0.07 -13.36 -7.89
CA LEU A 46 1.27 -12.78 -8.04
C LEU A 46 1.43 -12.07 -9.38
N ASP A 47 0.99 -12.69 -10.48
CA ASP A 47 1.00 -12.10 -11.81
C ASP A 47 0.15 -10.81 -11.88
N ASN A 48 -1.05 -10.84 -11.27
CA ASN A 48 -1.93 -9.66 -11.17
C ASN A 48 -1.37 -8.54 -10.28
N LEU A 49 -0.39 -8.83 -9.42
CA LEU A 49 0.28 -7.85 -8.57
C LEU A 49 1.53 -7.25 -9.24
N GLU A 50 2.13 -8.00 -10.17
CA GLU A 50 3.27 -7.54 -10.97
C GLU A 50 2.85 -6.52 -12.04
N GLU A 51 1.63 -6.62 -12.58
CA GLU A 51 0.98 -5.62 -13.46
C GLU A 51 0.42 -4.35 -12.73
#